data_AF-A0A379WAE5-F1
#
_entry.id   AF-A0A379WAE5-F1
#
_cell.length_a   1.000
_cell.length_b   1.000
_cell.length_c   1.000
_cell.angle_alpha   90.00
_cell.angle_beta   90.00
_cell.angle_gamma   90.00
#
_symmetry.space_group_name_H-M   'P 1'
#
loop_
_entity.id
_entity.type
_entity.pdbx_description
1 polymer ?
#
loop_
_entity_poly.entity_id
_entity_poly.type
_entity_poly.pdbx_seq_one_letter_code
_entity_poly.pdbx_strand_id
1 'polypeptide(L)'
;MKNILAIQSHVVFGHAGNSAAEFPMRRLGANVWPLNTVQFSNHTQYGKWTGCVMPPSHLTEIVQGIADIGQLAHCDAVLSGYLGSAEQGEHILGIVRQVKAANPQAKYFCDPVMGIRKRAVSWRLASQSSMCVMRYPPAILSRLT
;
A
#
# COMPACT_ATOMS: atom_id res chain seq x y z
N MET A 1 13.67 -1.15 -17.85
CA MET A 1 13.74 -1.31 -16.38
C MET A 1 12.31 -1.43 -15.86
N LYS A 2 12.01 -2.32 -14.91
CA LYS A 2 10.65 -2.53 -14.41
C LYS A 2 10.26 -1.47 -13.38
N ASN A 3 9.07 -0.87 -13.48
CA ASN A 3 8.58 0.13 -12.54
C ASN A 3 7.55 -0.46 -11.57
N ILE A 4 7.74 -0.21 -10.28
CA ILE A 4 6.87 -0.73 -9.21
C ILE A 4 6.30 0.43 -8.40
N LEU A 5 4.98 0.56 -8.38
CA LEU A 5 4.26 1.45 -7.47
C LEU A 5 4.09 0.74 -6.12
N ALA A 6 4.81 1.19 -5.09
CA ALA A 6 4.85 0.57 -3.78
C ALA A 6 4.03 1.37 -2.76
N ILE A 7 2.81 0.90 -2.46
CA ILE A 7 1.84 1.54 -1.58
C ILE A 7 1.89 0.90 -0.19
N GLN A 8 2.71 1.46 0.70
CA GLN A 8 2.99 0.88 2.02
C GLN A 8 3.19 1.99 3.09
N SER A 9 3.36 1.60 4.35
CA SER A 9 3.81 2.54 5.39
C SER A 9 5.24 3.03 5.16
N HIS A 10 5.61 4.13 5.82
CA HIS A 10 6.98 4.60 5.89
C HIS A 10 7.38 4.95 7.34
N VAL A 11 8.61 4.60 7.72
CA VAL A 11 9.22 5.02 9.00
C VAL A 11 10.54 5.74 8.73
N VAL A 12 10.79 6.83 9.45
CA VAL A 12 12.03 7.61 9.32
C VAL A 12 13.22 6.91 9.99
N PHE A 13 13.02 6.37 11.19
CA PHE A 13 14.01 5.58 11.92
C PHE A 13 13.66 4.09 11.86
N GLY A 14 14.59 3.29 11.35
CA GLY A 14 14.47 1.84 11.19
C GLY A 14 13.88 1.42 9.82
N HIS A 15 13.57 0.13 9.70
CA HIS A 15 13.13 -0.48 8.45
C HIS A 15 11.77 -1.17 8.61
N ALA A 16 10.73 -0.58 8.03
CA ALA A 16 9.38 -1.14 7.92
C ALA A 16 8.62 -0.52 6.75
N GLY A 17 7.78 -1.30 6.07
CA GLY A 17 7.07 -0.84 4.86
C GLY A 17 8.05 -0.42 3.76
N ASN A 18 7.82 0.75 3.14
CA ASN A 18 8.65 1.27 2.07
C ASN A 18 10.11 1.48 2.50
N SER A 19 10.40 1.84 3.76
CA SER A 19 11.79 1.97 4.24
C SER A 19 12.55 0.63 4.34
N ALA A 20 11.84 -0.49 4.25
CA ALA A 20 12.41 -1.83 4.12
C ALA A 20 12.32 -2.40 2.69
N ALA A 21 11.34 -1.99 1.89
CA ALA A 21 11.06 -2.56 0.57
C ALA A 21 11.74 -1.81 -0.59
N GLU A 22 11.82 -0.48 -0.52
CA GLU A 22 12.30 0.37 -1.62
C GLU A 22 13.76 0.09 -1.98
N PHE A 23 14.64 0.07 -0.97
CA PHE A 23 16.07 -0.14 -1.19
C PHE A 23 16.39 -1.52 -1.79
N PRO A 24 15.89 -2.65 -1.26
CA PRO A 24 16.14 -3.97 -1.87
C PRO A 24 15.64 -4.07 -3.31
N MET A 25 14.45 -3.56 -3.61
CA MET A 25 13.90 -3.58 -4.98
C MET A 25 14.76 -2.76 -5.94
N ARG A 26 15.18 -1.55 -5.54
CA ARG A 26 16.11 -0.73 -6.33
C ARG A 26 17.47 -1.40 -6.51
N ARG A 27 17.99 -2.03 -5.45
CA ARG A 27 19.26 -2.74 -5.48
C ARG A 27 19.24 -3.95 -6.43
N LEU A 28 18.07 -4.55 -6.64
CA LEU A 28 17.82 -5.64 -7.59
C LEU A 28 17.50 -5.15 -9.02
N GLY A 29 17.54 -3.84 -9.27
CA GLY A 29 17.40 -3.26 -10.61
C GLY A 29 15.96 -2.88 -11.01
N ALA A 30 15.02 -2.84 -10.06
CA ALA A 30 13.70 -2.25 -10.29
C ALA A 30 13.71 -0.75 -10.03
N ASN A 31 12.90 0.01 -10.76
CA ASN A 31 12.56 1.37 -10.38
C ASN A 31 11.35 1.34 -9.45
N VAL A 32 11.36 2.15 -8.40
CA VAL A 32 10.33 2.10 -7.34
C VAL A 32 9.76 3.49 -7.12
N TRP A 33 8.43 3.58 -7.17
CA TRP A 33 7.64 4.77 -6.86
C TRP A 33 6.96 4.55 -5.49
N PRO A 34 7.61 4.96 -4.38
CA PRO A 34 7.03 4.78 -3.05
C PRO A 34 5.85 5.76 -2.86
N LEU A 35 4.68 5.21 -2.54
CA LEU A 35 3.50 5.96 -2.13
C LEU A 35 3.17 5.60 -0.68
N ASN A 36 3.42 6.54 0.23
CA ASN A 36 3.37 6.26 1.66
C ASN A 36 1.94 6.41 2.22
N THR A 37 1.40 5.35 2.82
CA THR A 37 0.07 5.38 3.47
C THR A 37 0.09 6.05 4.83
N VAL A 38 1.24 6.03 5.50
CA VAL A 38 1.55 6.71 6.75
C VAL A 38 3.01 7.13 6.72
N GLN A 39 3.35 8.16 7.50
CA GLN A 39 4.75 8.49 7.80
C GLN A 39 4.92 8.64 9.31
N PHE A 40 5.67 7.72 9.91
CA PHE A 40 5.95 7.71 11.34
C PHE A 40 7.44 7.91 11.64
N SER A 41 7.75 8.37 12.86
CA SER A 41 9.12 8.51 13.34
C SER A 41 9.85 7.17 13.39
N ASN A 42 9.18 6.11 13.83
CA ASN A 42 9.71 4.76 14.00
C ASN A 42 8.56 3.75 14.01
N HIS A 43 8.88 2.45 13.94
CA HIS A 43 7.86 1.41 14.01
C HIS A 43 7.19 1.34 15.41
N THR A 44 5.93 0.92 15.45
CA THR A 44 5.06 1.06 16.64
C THR A 44 5.46 0.15 17.81
N GLN A 45 6.26 -0.89 17.58
CA GLN A 45 6.75 -1.81 18.62
C GLN A 45 7.67 -1.13 19.66
N TYR A 46 8.20 0.07 19.39
CA TYR A 46 8.93 0.86 20.39
C TYR A 46 8.05 1.44 21.51
N GLY A 47 6.72 1.38 21.39
CA GLY A 47 5.77 1.89 22.40
C GLY A 47 5.61 3.42 22.41
N LYS A 48 6.53 4.17 21.81
CA LYS A 48 6.41 5.61 21.53
C LYS A 48 6.76 5.87 20.07
N TRP A 49 5.94 6.67 19.40
CA TRP A 49 6.13 7.10 18.01
C TRP A 49 5.29 8.35 17.76
N THR A 50 5.60 9.09 16.69
CA THR A 50 4.81 10.24 16.21
C THR A 50 4.72 10.21 14.69
N GLY A 51 3.80 10.97 14.11
CA GLY A 51 3.66 11.13 12.66
C GLY A 51 2.20 11.21 12.23
N CYS A 52 1.94 10.94 10.94
CA CYS A 52 0.62 11.10 10.36
C CYS A 52 0.19 9.90 9.50
N VAL A 53 -1.13 9.70 9.45
CA VAL A 53 -1.79 8.83 8.47
C VAL A 53 -2.18 9.69 7.28
N MET A 54 -1.83 9.29 6.07
CA MET A 54 -2.22 10.04 4.88
C MET A 54 -3.72 9.88 4.62
N PRO A 55 -4.45 10.96 4.28
CA PRO A 55 -5.84 10.87 3.88
C PRO A 55 -6.03 9.88 2.73
N PRO A 56 -7.13 9.12 2.66
CA PRO A 56 -7.37 8.20 1.56
C PRO A 56 -7.38 8.88 0.18
N SER A 57 -7.93 10.09 0.08
CA SER A 57 -7.94 10.87 -1.17
C SER A 57 -6.53 11.19 -1.68
N HIS A 58 -5.59 11.46 -0.77
CA HIS A 58 -4.19 11.74 -1.10
C HIS A 58 -3.57 10.63 -1.96
N LEU A 59 -3.88 9.36 -1.67
CA LEU A 59 -3.35 8.23 -2.46
C LEU A 59 -3.82 8.30 -3.91
N THR A 60 -5.10 8.58 -4.12
CA THR A 60 -5.68 8.69 -5.46
C THR A 60 -5.18 9.94 -6.18
N GLU A 61 -5.08 11.07 -5.49
CA GLU A 61 -4.58 12.34 -6.04
C GLU A 61 -3.14 12.22 -6.57
N ILE A 62 -2.25 11.57 -5.81
CA ILE A 62 -0.85 11.36 -6.25
C ILE A 62 -0.79 10.45 -7.47
N VAL A 63 -1.56 9.36 -7.49
CA VAL A 63 -1.59 8.46 -8.65
C VAL A 63 -2.20 9.14 -9.87
N GLN A 64 -3.22 9.99 -9.67
CA GLN A 64 -3.78 10.80 -10.74
C GLN A 64 -2.72 11.74 -11.33
N GLY A 65 -1.91 12.40 -10.50
CA GLY A 65 -0.80 13.23 -10.99
C GLY A 65 0.21 12.44 -11.84
N ILE A 66 0.49 11.18 -11.49
CA ILE A 66 1.34 10.29 -12.31
C ILE A 66 0.64 9.91 -13.63
N ALA A 67 -0.69 9.73 -13.61
CA ALA A 67 -1.49 9.46 -14.79
C ALA A 67 -1.53 10.65 -15.75
N ASP A 68 -1.65 11.88 -15.22
CA ASP A 68 -1.75 13.12 -15.99
C ASP A 68 -0.49 13.40 -16.81
N ILE A 69 0.68 12.95 -16.33
CA ILE A 69 1.96 13.01 -17.07
C ILE A 69 2.23 11.76 -17.93
N GLY A 70 1.23 10.89 -18.10
CA GLY A 70 1.28 9.71 -18.96
C GLY A 70 2.16 8.56 -18.43
N GLN A 71 2.68 8.64 -17.20
CA GLN A 71 3.63 7.64 -16.70
C GLN A 71 2.98 6.37 -16.18
N LEU A 72 1.67 6.39 -15.89
CA LEU A 72 0.98 5.23 -15.34
C LEU A 72 1.00 4.00 -16.26
N ALA A 73 1.04 4.20 -17.58
CA ALA A 73 1.17 3.13 -18.58
C ALA A 73 2.52 2.40 -18.49
N HIS A 74 3.53 3.00 -17.86
CA HIS A 74 4.84 2.39 -17.62
C HIS A 74 4.94 1.66 -16.28
N CYS A 75 3.87 1.65 -15.47
CA CYS A 75 3.83 0.89 -14.22
C CYS A 75 3.69 -0.62 -14.51
N ASP A 76 4.69 -1.42 -14.15
CA ASP A 76 4.69 -2.87 -14.38
C ASP A 76 4.05 -3.66 -13.23
N ALA A 77 4.08 -3.11 -12.02
CA ALA A 77 3.49 -3.75 -10.86
C ALA A 77 3.03 -2.74 -9.80
N VAL A 78 1.97 -3.09 -9.08
CA VAL A 78 1.55 -2.44 -7.83
C VAL A 78 1.82 -3.41 -6.68
N LEU A 79 2.54 -2.95 -5.67
CA LEU A 79 2.78 -3.65 -4.41
C LEU A 79 2.02 -2.90 -3.30
N SER A 80 1.09 -3.55 -2.61
CA SER A 80 0.44 -2.99 -1.42
C SER A 80 0.88 -3.69 -0.14
N GLY A 81 0.92 -2.95 0.96
CA GLY A 81 1.30 -3.43 2.29
C GLY A 81 0.42 -2.85 3.39
N TYR A 82 1.04 -2.40 4.48
CA TYR A 82 0.33 -1.83 5.64
C TYR A 82 -0.58 -0.65 5.26
N LEU A 83 -1.82 -0.69 5.76
CA LEU A 83 -2.84 0.34 5.62
C LEU A 83 -3.01 1.09 6.94
N GLY A 84 -3.02 2.42 6.87
CA GLY A 84 -3.30 3.29 8.03
C GLY A 84 -4.79 3.38 8.39
N SER A 85 -5.69 3.10 7.44
CA SER A 85 -7.15 3.03 7.68
C SER A 85 -7.83 2.03 6.74
N ALA A 86 -9.06 1.61 7.08
CA ALA A 86 -9.86 0.73 6.22
C ALA A 86 -10.26 1.41 4.90
N GLU A 87 -10.49 2.72 4.93
CA GLU A 87 -10.89 3.51 3.77
C GLU A 87 -9.79 3.56 2.70
N GLN A 88 -8.51 3.60 3.11
CA GLN A 88 -7.37 3.50 2.17
C GLN A 88 -7.43 2.23 1.30
N GLY A 89 -8.04 1.13 1.79
CA GLY A 89 -8.17 -0.11 1.04
C GLY A 89 -8.96 0.06 -0.27
N GLU A 90 -10.10 0.76 -0.24
CA GLU A 90 -10.92 0.99 -1.43
C GLU A 90 -10.21 1.90 -2.45
N HIS A 91 -9.48 2.90 -1.96
CA HIS A 91 -8.66 3.78 -2.82
C HIS A 91 -7.54 3.00 -3.51
N ILE A 92 -6.86 2.09 -2.81
CA ILE A 92 -5.83 1.22 -3.40
C ILE A 92 -6.41 0.32 -4.48
N LEU A 93 -7.60 -0.24 -4.28
CA LEU A 93 -8.27 -1.02 -5.33
C LEU A 93 -8.63 -0.15 -6.55
N GLY A 94 -9.04 1.10 -6.32
CA GLY A 94 -9.22 2.09 -7.38
C GLY A 94 -7.94 2.35 -8.17
N ILE A 95 -6.83 2.57 -7.47
CA ILE A 95 -5.50 2.76 -8.06
C ILE A 95 -5.08 1.54 -8.88
N VAL A 96 -5.27 0.31 -8.37
CA VAL A 96 -4.94 -0.92 -9.09
C VAL A 96 -5.77 -1.04 -10.38
N ARG A 97 -7.06 -0.69 -10.34
CA ARG A 97 -7.90 -0.65 -11.55
C ARG A 97 -7.39 0.38 -12.55
N GLN A 98 -7.02 1.57 -12.10
CA GLN A 98 -6.49 2.64 -12.95
C GLN A 98 -5.16 2.24 -13.60
N VAL A 99 -4.23 1.65 -12.83
CA VAL A 99 -2.96 1.13 -13.35
C VAL A 99 -3.21 0.03 -14.40
N LYS A 100 -4.10 -0.92 -14.13
CA LYS A 100 -4.42 -1.99 -15.09
C LYS A 100 -5.14 -1.49 -16.34
N ALA A 101 -5.91 -0.41 -16.24
CA ALA A 101 -6.51 0.23 -17.40
C ALA A 101 -5.43 0.88 -18.29
N ALA A 102 -4.42 1.52 -17.69
CA ALA A 102 -3.30 2.12 -18.42
C ALA A 102 -2.30 1.07 -18.93
N ASN A 103 -2.08 -0.01 -18.19
CA ASN A 103 -1.22 -1.14 -18.55
C ASN A 103 -1.87 -2.49 -18.15
N PRO A 104 -2.56 -3.17 -19.08
CA PRO A 104 -3.21 -4.45 -18.82
C PRO A 104 -2.27 -5.59 -18.40
N GLN A 105 -0.96 -5.45 -18.66
CA GLN A 105 0.05 -6.43 -18.24
C GLN A 105 0.51 -6.22 -16.79
N ALA A 106 0.17 -5.09 -16.17
CA ALA A 106 0.58 -4.75 -14.82
C ALA A 106 0.11 -5.78 -13.80
N LYS A 107 1.02 -6.18 -12.91
CA LYS A 107 0.73 -7.15 -11.84
C LYS A 107 0.31 -6.43 -10.56
N TYR A 108 -0.51 -7.09 -9.76
CA TYR A 108 -0.83 -6.62 -8.42
C TYR A 108 -0.38 -7.66 -7.39
N PHE A 109 0.46 -7.23 -6.45
CA PHE A 109 0.91 -8.03 -5.32
C PHE A 109 0.43 -7.38 -4.03
N CYS A 110 -0.38 -8.12 -3.27
CA CYS A 110 -0.92 -7.67 -1.99
C CYS A 110 -0.21 -8.40 -0.86
N ASP A 111 0.56 -7.67 -0.04
CA ASP A 111 1.07 -8.17 1.24
C ASP A 111 0.09 -7.75 2.36
N PRO A 112 -0.74 -8.67 2.86
CA PRO A 112 -1.77 -8.34 3.83
C PRO A 112 -1.16 -8.24 5.23
N VAL A 113 -0.50 -7.12 5.51
CA VAL A 113 0.17 -6.85 6.79
C VAL A 113 -0.88 -6.78 7.92
N MET A 114 -0.98 -7.86 8.68
CA MET A 114 -1.80 -7.95 9.87
C MET A 114 -0.89 -7.86 11.09
N GLY A 115 -1.16 -6.91 12.00
CA GLY A 115 -0.47 -6.87 13.29
C GLY A 115 -0.67 -8.19 14.05
N ILE A 116 0.35 -8.64 14.79
CA ILE A 116 0.26 -9.85 15.61
C ILE A 116 -0.74 -9.61 16.75
N ARG A 117 -2.01 -9.97 16.52
CA ARG A 117 -3.03 -10.13 17.57
C ARG A 117 -3.67 -11.50 17.44
N LYS A 118 -3.91 -12.16 18.58
CA LYS A 118 -4.34 -13.57 18.75
C LYS A 118 -5.74 -13.93 18.18
N ARG A 119 -6.29 -13.21 17.18
CA ARG A 119 -7.61 -13.53 16.61
C ARG A 119 -7.53 -13.77 15.11
N ALA A 120 -8.06 -14.92 14.71
CA ALA A 120 -8.13 -15.39 13.33
C ALA A 120 -8.86 -14.38 12.45
N VAL A 121 -8.20 -13.96 11.37
CA VAL A 121 -8.81 -13.19 10.29
C VAL A 121 -9.30 -14.20 9.24
N SER A 122 -10.53 -14.02 8.77
CA SER A 122 -11.12 -14.86 7.72
C SER A 122 -10.78 -14.26 6.35
N TRP A 123 -10.11 -15.05 5.51
CA TRP A 123 -9.91 -14.74 4.10
C TRP A 123 -11.17 -15.08 3.31
N ARG A 124 -11.73 -14.13 2.56
CA ARG A 124 -12.59 -14.47 1.42
C ARG A 124 -11.80 -14.23 0.15
N LEU A 125 -11.51 -15.31 -0.57
CA LEU A 125 -11.12 -15.23 -1.97
C LEU A 125 -12.33 -14.69 -2.74
N ALA A 126 -12.23 -13.47 -3.26
CA ALA A 126 -13.19 -13.00 -4.25
C ALA A 126 -12.91 -13.77 -5.54
N SER A 127 -13.86 -14.60 -5.96
CA SER A 127 -13.73 -15.47 -7.12
C SER A 127 -13.52 -14.68 -8.41
N GLN A 128 -12.54 -15.14 -9.20
CA GLN A 128 -12.17 -14.77 -10.56
C GLN A 128 -11.50 -13.39 -10.73
N SER A 129 -10.15 -13.45 -10.72
CA SER A 129 -9.15 -12.40 -11.02
C SER A 129 -8.34 -11.93 -9.81
N SER A 130 -7.67 -12.87 -9.13
CA SER A 130 -6.58 -12.66 -8.16
C SER A 130 -6.74 -11.43 -7.26
N MET A 131 -7.83 -11.40 -6.48
CA MET A 131 -8.21 -10.26 -5.65
C MET A 131 -8.41 -10.72 -4.20
N CYS A 132 -7.61 -10.16 -3.29
CA CYS A 132 -7.82 -10.27 -1.85
C CYS A 132 -8.29 -8.89 -1.35
N VAL A 133 -9.60 -8.74 -1.10
CA VAL A 133 -10.16 -7.56 -0.41
C VAL A 133 -10.54 -8.00 0.99
N MET A 134 -9.86 -7.43 1.99
CA MET A 134 -10.11 -7.74 3.39
C MET A 134 -11.08 -6.71 3.99
N ARG A 135 -12.20 -7.17 4.53
CA ARG A 135 -13.08 -6.36 5.38
C ARG A 135 -12.63 -6.45 6.84
N TYR A 136 -12.27 -5.34 7.46
CA TYR A 136 -12.11 -5.25 8.91
C TYR A 136 -13.48 -5.33 9.60
N PRO A 137 -13.65 -6.11 10.68
CA PRO A 137 -14.85 -6.01 11.51
C PRO A 137 -14.91 -4.63 12.20
N PRO A 138 -16.11 -4.02 12.33
CA PRO A 138 -16.29 -2.64 12.81
C PRO A 138 -15.62 -2.31 14.15
N ALA A 139 -15.41 -3.32 15.01
CA ALA A 139 -14.80 -3.17 16.33
C ALA A 139 -13.30 -2.78 16.33
N ILE A 140 -12.61 -2.82 15.19
CA ILE A 140 -11.19 -2.45 15.07
C ILE A 140 -11.01 -0.96 14.75
N LEU A 141 -12.00 -0.31 14.12
CA LEU A 141 -11.96 1.10 13.74
C LEU A 141 -12.09 2.06 14.93
N SER A 142 -12.75 1.64 16.02
CA SER A 142 -13.02 2.50 17.19
C SER A 142 -11.83 2.73 18.13
N ARG A 143 -10.63 2.21 17.81
CA ARG A 143 -9.40 2.41 18.60
C ARG A 143 -8.27 3.08 17.82
N LEU A 144 -8.57 3.62 16.64
CA LEU A 144 -7.66 4.44 15.83
C LEU A 144 -8.06 5.93 15.83
N THR A 145 -9.03 6.31 16.67
CA THR A 145 -9.35 7.69 17.08
C THR A 145 -8.95 7.88 18.52
#